data_AF-A0A1S1STV3-F1
#
_entry.id   AF-A0A1S1STV3-F1
#
_cell.length_a   1.000
_cell.length_b   1.000
_cell.length_c   1.000
_cell.angle_alpha   90.00
_cell.angle_beta   90.00
_cell.angle_gamma   90.00
#
_symmetry.space_group_name_H-M   'P 1'
#
loop_
_entity.id
_entity.type
_entity.pdbx_description
1 polymer ?
#
loop_
_entity_poly.entity_id
_entity_poly.type
_entity_poly.pdbx_seq_one_letter_code
_entity_poly.pdbx_strand_id
1 'polypeptide(L)'
;MRSMKVSARKLTGAVFAIVASALAAGSASAERINNPVAVFAGIDKITGRITTFDVYIDETVQYGALQVTPKVCYSRDESEAQKIDSFVEVDEITLDRKIRRIFTGWMFADSPGLNAVEHPIYDVWLTGCKPQSDVPAPAPTN
;
A
#
# COMPACT_ATOMS: atom_id res chain seq x y z
N MET A 1 -7.77 44.91 -53.87
CA MET A 1 -7.30 44.53 -52.52
C MET A 1 -8.14 43.37 -52.04
N ARG A 2 -7.69 42.20 -51.58
CA ARG A 2 -6.39 41.52 -51.47
C ARG A 2 -6.79 40.03 -51.42
N SER A 3 -6.44 39.21 -52.42
CA SER A 3 -6.89 37.80 -52.45
C SER A 3 -5.70 36.91 -52.09
N MET A 4 -5.66 36.46 -50.83
CA MET A 4 -4.68 35.50 -50.33
C MET A 4 -5.02 34.10 -50.86
N LYS A 5 -4.20 33.58 -51.78
CA LYS A 5 -4.24 32.19 -52.21
C LYS A 5 -3.40 31.35 -51.24
N VAL A 6 -4.06 30.56 -50.39
CA VAL A 6 -3.39 29.57 -49.54
C VAL A 6 -2.97 28.38 -50.41
N SER A 7 -1.67 28.08 -50.42
CA SER A 7 -1.06 27.00 -51.21
C SER A 7 -1.23 25.65 -50.51
N ALA A 8 -2.03 24.77 -51.10
CA ALA A 8 -2.40 23.45 -50.58
C ALA A 8 -1.28 22.38 -50.61
N ARG A 9 -0.01 22.76 -50.87
CA ARG A 9 1.10 21.79 -51.05
C ARG A 9 1.92 21.47 -49.79
N LYS A 10 1.62 22.08 -48.63
CA LYS A 10 2.39 21.87 -47.39
C LYS A 10 1.68 21.01 -46.33
N LEU A 11 0.51 20.44 -46.64
CA LEU A 11 -0.30 19.73 -45.64
C LEU A 11 0.09 18.25 -45.45
N THR A 12 0.73 17.60 -46.42
CA THR A 12 1.03 16.15 -46.39
C THR A 12 2.22 15.77 -45.51
N GLY A 13 3.23 16.63 -45.37
CA GLY A 13 4.42 16.33 -44.56
C GLY A 13 4.19 16.44 -43.04
N ALA A 14 3.31 17.36 -42.62
CA ALA A 14 3.03 17.60 -41.20
C ALA A 14 2.20 16.47 -40.56
N VAL A 15 1.34 15.80 -41.34
CA VAL A 15 0.48 14.71 -40.84
C VAL A 15 1.30 13.45 -40.53
N PHE A 16 2.31 13.14 -41.33
CA PHE A 16 3.14 11.94 -41.13
C PHE A 16 4.03 12.02 -39.88
N ALA A 17 4.53 13.21 -39.55
CA ALA A 17 5.36 13.45 -38.36
C ALA A 17 4.58 13.38 -37.03
N ILE A 18 3.29 13.74 -37.05
CA ILE A 18 2.43 13.67 -35.85
C ILE A 18 2.04 12.21 -35.56
N VAL A 19 1.75 11.41 -36.60
CA VAL A 19 1.39 10.00 -36.44
C VAL A 19 2.57 9.19 -35.90
N ALA A 20 3.80 9.41 -36.39
CA ALA A 20 4.99 8.69 -35.91
C ALA A 20 5.31 8.94 -34.43
N SER A 21 5.01 10.15 -33.92
CA SER A 21 5.23 10.52 -32.51
C SER A 21 4.26 9.82 -31.54
N ALA A 22 3.07 9.42 -32.00
CA ALA A 22 2.06 8.77 -31.17
C ALA A 22 2.36 7.27 -30.91
N LEU A 23 3.19 6.63 -31.74
CA LEU A 23 3.58 5.22 -31.57
C LEU A 23 4.76 5.03 -30.60
N ALA A 24 5.40 6.10 -30.13
CA ALA A 24 6.54 6.05 -29.21
C ALA A 24 6.14 6.28 -27.73
N ALA A 25 4.86 6.13 -27.39
CA ALA A 25 4.41 6.12 -26.00
C ALA A 25 4.96 4.86 -25.31
N GLY A 26 6.12 4.98 -24.66
CA GLY A 26 6.65 3.95 -23.79
C GLY A 26 5.66 3.63 -22.69
N SER A 27 5.39 2.35 -22.47
CA SER A 27 4.59 1.88 -21.34
C SER A 27 5.30 2.25 -20.03
N ALA A 28 4.70 3.14 -19.24
CA ALA A 28 5.13 3.40 -17.89
C ALA A 28 4.82 2.17 -17.02
N SER A 29 5.84 1.50 -16.50
CA SER A 29 5.69 0.40 -15.55
C SER A 29 5.70 0.99 -14.12
N ALA A 30 4.54 1.00 -13.47
CA ALA A 30 4.45 1.23 -12.03
C ALA A 30 4.79 -0.10 -11.31
N GLU A 31 6.08 -0.40 -11.20
CA GLU A 31 6.59 -1.62 -10.58
C GLU A 31 6.25 -1.62 -9.08
N ARG A 32 5.52 -2.63 -8.61
CA ARG A 32 5.25 -2.83 -7.18
C ARG A 32 6.40 -3.60 -6.56
N ILE A 33 6.96 -3.08 -5.47
CA ILE A 33 8.02 -3.74 -4.71
C ILE A 33 7.38 -4.59 -3.62
N ASN A 34 7.63 -5.90 -3.67
CA ASN A 34 7.20 -6.85 -2.64
C ASN A 34 8.13 -6.76 -1.43
N ASN A 35 7.56 -6.57 -0.24
CA ASN A 35 8.34 -6.51 1.00
C ASN A 35 7.97 -7.67 1.94
N PRO A 36 8.96 -8.31 2.57
CA PRO A 36 8.74 -9.40 3.52
C PRO A 36 8.30 -8.91 4.91
N VAL A 37 8.36 -7.61 5.20
CA VAL A 37 7.96 -7.04 6.48
C VAL A 37 6.98 -5.89 6.28
N ALA A 38 5.85 -5.96 6.97
CA ALA A 38 4.90 -4.88 7.15
C ALA A 38 5.13 -4.21 8.51
N VAL A 39 5.08 -2.88 8.53
CA VAL A 39 5.26 -2.06 9.72
C VAL A 39 3.90 -1.48 10.10
N PHE A 40 3.49 -1.74 11.34
CA PHE A 40 2.23 -1.26 11.88
C PHE A 40 2.50 -0.30 13.04
N ALA A 41 1.57 0.64 13.23
CA ALA A 41 1.42 1.32 14.49
C ALA A 41 0.11 0.88 15.13
N GLY A 42 0.16 0.69 16.44
CA GLY A 42 -1.01 0.47 17.26
C GLY A 42 -1.12 1.55 18.33
N ILE A 43 -2.33 1.99 18.64
CA ILE A 43 -2.61 2.85 19.79
C ILE A 43 -3.45 2.08 20.80
N ASP A 44 -3.09 2.19 22.07
CA ASP A 44 -3.97 1.84 23.17
C ASP A 44 -4.75 3.10 23.58
N LYS A 45 -6.07 3.11 23.34
CA LYS A 45 -6.97 4.24 23.63
C LYS A 45 -7.14 4.50 25.14
N ILE A 46 -6.83 3.52 25.99
CA ILE A 46 -6.92 3.66 27.44
C ILE A 46 -5.69 4.39 27.97
N THR A 47 -4.50 4.02 27.49
CA THR A 47 -3.23 4.63 27.94
C THR A 47 -2.75 5.78 27.06
N GLY A 48 -3.28 5.94 25.85
CA GLY A 48 -2.84 6.90 24.84
C GLY A 48 -1.48 6.58 24.23
N ARG A 49 -0.90 5.40 24.50
CA ARG A 49 0.43 5.02 24.00
C ARG A 49 0.34 4.47 22.58
N ILE A 50 1.16 5.01 21.69
CA ILE A 50 1.39 4.47 20.35
C ILE A 50 2.64 3.60 20.35
N THR A 51 2.56 2.41 19.77
CA THR A 51 3.67 1.47 19.61
C THR A 51 3.80 1.08 18.15
N THR A 52 5.01 1.13 17.62
CA THR A 52 5.32 0.62 16.29
C THR A 52 5.86 -0.80 16.42
N PHE A 53 5.39 -1.70 15.57
CA PHE A 53 5.85 -3.09 15.54
C PHE A 53 5.94 -3.61 14.11
N ASP A 54 6.93 -4.46 13.90
CA ASP A 54 7.17 -5.11 12.62
C ASP A 54 6.48 -6.47 12.61
N VAL A 55 5.90 -6.83 11.47
CA VAL A 55 5.26 -8.13 11.27
C VAL A 55 5.75 -8.70 9.94
N TYR A 56 6.32 -9.90 9.99
CA TYR A 56 6.69 -10.63 8.79
C TYR A 56 5.43 -11.08 8.04
N ILE A 57 5.51 -11.16 6.71
CA ILE A 57 4.39 -11.67 5.91
C ILE A 57 4.03 -13.09 6.34
N ASP A 58 2.72 -13.34 6.45
CA ASP A 58 2.09 -14.59 6.91
C ASP A 58 2.32 -14.95 8.38
N GLU A 59 3.06 -14.13 9.13
CA GLU A 59 3.22 -14.25 10.57
C GLU A 59 2.15 -13.47 11.32
N THR A 60 1.81 -13.93 12.52
CA THR A 60 0.82 -13.28 13.38
C THR A 60 1.52 -12.66 14.58
N VAL A 61 1.37 -11.34 14.73
CA VAL A 61 1.83 -10.62 15.93
C VAL A 61 0.63 -10.16 16.75
N GLN A 62 0.72 -10.31 18.06
CA GLN A 62 -0.31 -9.87 18.99
C GLN A 62 -0.04 -8.44 19.47
N TYR A 63 -1.01 -7.57 19.29
CA TYR A 63 -1.06 -6.23 19.86
C TYR A 63 -2.29 -6.09 20.78
N GLY A 64 -2.08 -6.18 22.09
CA GLY A 64 -3.17 -6.18 23.08
C GLY A 64 -4.09 -7.39 22.87
N ALA A 65 -5.36 -7.12 22.57
CA ALA A 65 -6.36 -8.14 22.25
C ALA A 65 -6.44 -8.48 20.74
N LEU A 66 -5.64 -7.81 19.90
CA LEU A 66 -5.66 -8.00 18.46
C LEU A 66 -4.52 -8.90 18.00
N GLN A 67 -4.78 -9.76 17.03
CA GLN A 67 -3.82 -10.57 16.29
C GLN A 67 -3.77 -10.06 14.86
N VAL A 68 -2.63 -9.52 14.45
CA VAL A 68 -2.43 -8.86 13.17
C VAL A 68 -1.60 -9.76 12.27
N THR A 69 -2.15 -10.10 11.09
CA THR A 69 -1.51 -10.99 10.12
C THR A 69 -1.52 -10.35 8.74
N PRO A 70 -0.41 -9.71 8.32
CA PRO A 70 -0.27 -9.22 6.95
C PRO A 70 -0.06 -10.38 5.98
N LYS A 71 -0.78 -10.38 4.86
CA LYS A 71 -0.63 -11.37 3.79
C LYS A 71 0.26 -10.90 2.66
N VAL A 72 0.29 -9.60 2.42
CA VAL A 72 1.21 -8.96 1.47
C VAL A 72 1.54 -7.55 1.94
N CYS A 73 2.68 -7.00 1.55
CA CYS A 73 3.04 -5.60 1.77
C CYS A 73 3.77 -5.07 0.54
N TYR A 74 3.19 -4.07 -0.12
CA TYR A 74 3.75 -3.44 -1.30
C TYR A 74 4.21 -2.03 -1.01
N SER A 75 5.38 -1.67 -1.57
CA SER A 75 5.82 -0.29 -1.68
C SER A 75 6.00 0.10 -3.15
N ARG A 76 5.88 1.39 -3.44
CA ARG A 76 6.06 1.98 -4.78
C ARG A 76 7.01 3.18 -4.70
N ASP A 77 7.41 3.69 -5.87
CA ASP A 77 8.24 4.88 -5.98
C ASP A 77 7.57 6.13 -5.37
N GLU A 78 8.38 7.13 -4.97
CA GLU A 78 7.90 8.31 -4.26
C GLU A 78 6.99 9.23 -5.07
N SER A 79 6.89 9.04 -6.39
CA SER A 79 6.05 9.83 -7.29
C SER A 79 4.57 9.37 -7.36
N GLU A 80 4.23 8.22 -6.78
CA GLU A 80 2.87 7.64 -6.84
C GLU A 80 2.01 8.00 -5.61
N ALA A 81 0.69 8.15 -5.82
CA ALA A 81 -0.26 8.35 -4.73
C ALA A 81 -0.60 7.02 -4.05
N GLN A 82 -0.62 6.96 -2.71
CA GLN A 82 -0.70 5.73 -1.90
C GLN A 82 0.47 4.79 -2.18
N LYS A 83 1.62 5.16 -1.64
CA LYS A 83 2.91 4.50 -1.92
C LYS A 83 3.00 3.11 -1.30
N ILE A 84 2.27 2.90 -0.21
CA ILE A 84 2.41 1.73 0.62
C ILE A 84 1.03 1.18 0.98
N ASP A 85 0.79 -0.07 0.60
CA ASP A 85 -0.43 -0.81 0.88
C ASP A 85 -0.14 -2.25 1.34
N SER A 86 -1.04 -2.80 2.14
CA SER A 86 -0.92 -4.17 2.67
C SER A 86 -2.29 -4.80 2.79
N PHE A 87 -2.44 -6.05 2.38
CA PHE A 87 -3.64 -6.82 2.69
C PHE A 87 -3.45 -7.48 4.05
N VAL A 88 -4.37 -7.23 4.98
CA VAL A 88 -4.21 -7.60 6.39
C VAL A 88 -5.47 -8.29 6.88
N GLU A 89 -5.26 -9.36 7.66
CA GLU A 89 -6.28 -10.00 8.47
C GLU A 89 -6.03 -9.62 9.93
N VAL A 90 -7.09 -9.18 10.62
CA VAL A 90 -7.02 -8.89 12.06
C VAL A 90 -8.10 -9.67 12.79
N ASP A 91 -7.64 -10.45 13.75
CA ASP A 91 -8.47 -11.24 14.65
C ASP A 91 -8.47 -10.62 16.05
N GLU A 92 -9.60 -10.68 16.75
CA GLU A 92 -9.73 -10.25 18.14
C GLU A 92 -9.83 -11.48 19.04
N ILE A 93 -9.08 -11.45 20.15
CA ILE A 93 -9.19 -12.38 21.26
C ILE A 93 -10.17 -11.79 22.28
N THR A 94 -11.36 -12.37 22.35
CA THR A 94 -12.41 -11.93 23.26
C THR A 94 -12.13 -12.35 24.71
N LEU A 95 -12.89 -11.79 25.66
CA LEU A 95 -12.79 -12.12 27.09
C LEU A 95 -13.06 -13.61 27.39
N ASP A 96 -13.89 -14.28 26.58
CA ASP A 96 -14.15 -15.71 26.66
C ASP A 96 -13.13 -16.57 25.88
N ARG A 97 -11.99 -15.97 25.49
CA ARG A 97 -10.88 -16.60 24.75
C ARG A 97 -11.28 -17.18 23.39
N LYS A 98 -12.27 -16.58 22.74
CA LYS A 98 -12.60 -16.90 21.35
C LYS A 98 -11.82 -15.98 20.42
N ILE A 99 -11.40 -16.54 19.30
CA ILE A 99 -10.74 -15.79 18.23
C ILE A 99 -11.80 -15.54 17.16
N ARG A 100 -12.02 -14.27 16.81
CA ARG A 100 -12.93 -13.87 15.73
C ARG A 100 -12.27 -12.89 14.80
N ARG A 101 -12.53 -13.02 13.50
CA ARG A 101 -12.09 -12.02 12.52
C ARG A 101 -12.90 -10.74 12.65
N ILE A 102 -12.22 -9.63 12.87
CA ILE A 102 -12.84 -8.30 12.92
C ILE A 102 -12.51 -7.47 11.68
N PHE A 103 -11.44 -7.82 10.96
CA PHE A 103 -11.05 -7.12 9.74
C PHE A 103 -10.36 -8.03 8.74
N THR A 104 -10.63 -7.78 7.46
CA THR A 104 -9.95 -8.40 6.32
C THR A 104 -10.01 -7.43 5.16
N GLY A 105 -8.86 -6.89 4.75
CA GLY A 105 -8.85 -5.90 3.68
C GLY A 105 -7.52 -5.21 3.48
N TRP A 106 -7.52 -4.26 2.54
CA TRP A 106 -6.36 -3.44 2.22
C TRP A 106 -6.23 -2.27 3.19
N MET A 107 -5.07 -2.13 3.81
CA MET A 107 -4.66 -0.96 4.56
C MET A 107 -3.72 -0.08 3.73
N PHE A 108 -3.75 1.23 3.97
CA PHE A 108 -2.97 2.22 3.23
C PHE A 108 -2.20 3.11 4.20
N ALA A 109 -0.88 3.16 4.07
CA ALA A 109 -0.04 3.89 5.03
C ALA A 109 -0.24 5.41 4.95
N ASP A 110 -0.44 5.96 3.76
CA ASP A 110 -0.63 7.40 3.55
C ASP A 110 -2.06 7.86 3.87
N SER A 111 -2.99 6.93 4.10
CA SER A 111 -4.38 7.25 4.46
C SER A 111 -4.97 6.22 5.44
N PRO A 112 -4.46 6.18 6.69
CA PRO A 112 -4.92 5.22 7.70
C PRO A 112 -6.45 5.27 7.92
N GLY A 113 -7.04 6.47 7.91
CA GLY A 113 -8.48 6.64 8.12
C GLY A 113 -9.38 6.03 7.02
N LEU A 114 -8.82 5.54 5.90
CA LEU A 114 -9.60 4.89 4.87
C LEU A 114 -9.95 3.44 5.23
N ASN A 115 -9.00 2.69 5.81
CA ASN A 115 -9.14 1.25 6.08
C ASN A 115 -8.25 0.78 7.26
N ALA A 116 -8.16 1.54 8.35
CA ALA A 116 -7.54 1.07 9.59
C ALA A 116 -8.51 0.18 10.37
N VAL A 117 -7.96 -0.62 11.29
CA VAL A 117 -8.77 -1.31 12.31
C VAL A 117 -9.02 -0.35 13.45
N GLU A 118 -10.29 -0.01 13.64
CA GLU A 118 -10.75 0.68 14.83
C GLU A 118 -11.44 -0.29 15.78
N HIS A 119 -10.79 -0.58 16.91
CA HIS A 119 -11.35 -1.40 17.98
C HIS A 119 -11.61 -0.52 19.23
N PRO A 120 -12.59 -0.84 20.10
CA PRO A 120 -12.98 0.04 21.20
C PRO A 120 -11.84 0.42 22.16
N ILE A 121 -10.82 -0.43 22.27
CA ILE A 121 -9.66 -0.25 23.15
C ILE A 121 -8.36 0.00 22.37
N TYR A 122 -8.25 -0.56 21.16
CA TYR A 122 -6.99 -0.57 20.40
C TYR A 122 -7.29 -0.10 18.97
N ASP A 123 -6.42 0.69 18.35
CA ASP A 123 -6.42 0.81 16.88
C ASP A 123 -5.12 0.26 16.32
N VAL A 124 -5.19 -0.27 15.11
CA VAL A 124 -4.02 -0.73 14.36
C VAL A 124 -4.13 -0.24 12.92
N TRP A 125 -3.04 0.34 12.42
CA TRP A 125 -2.93 0.78 11.04
C TRP A 125 -1.52 0.53 10.47
N LEU A 126 -1.48 0.34 9.16
CA LEU A 126 -0.23 0.22 8.41
C LEU A 126 0.50 1.56 8.42
N THR A 127 1.82 1.54 8.61
CA THR A 127 2.69 2.73 8.51
C THR A 127 3.81 2.57 7.48
N GLY A 128 4.15 1.35 7.10
CA GLY A 128 5.23 1.12 6.15
C GLY A 128 5.36 -0.33 5.69
N CYS A 129 6.17 -0.54 4.66
CA CYS A 129 6.72 -1.84 4.30
C CYS A 129 8.24 -1.70 4.25
N LYS A 130 8.99 -2.75 4.60
CA LYS A 130 10.45 -2.73 4.52
C LYS A 130 11.06 -4.08 4.14
N PRO A 131 12.25 -4.09 3.48
CA PRO A 131 12.91 -5.32 3.05
C PRO A 131 13.50 -6.13 4.21
N GLN A 132 13.80 -5.50 5.35
CA GLN A 132 14.47 -6.13 6.49
C GLN A 132 13.96 -5.52 7.81
N SER A 133 13.82 -6.34 8.85
CA SER A 133 13.57 -5.89 10.23
C SER A 133 14.80 -6.12 11.11
N ASP A 134 14.95 -5.28 12.13
CA ASP A 134 15.92 -5.47 13.21
C ASP A 134 15.47 -6.57 14.19
N VAL A 135 14.19 -6.95 14.15
CA VAL A 135 13.63 -8.07 14.91
C VAL A 135 13.89 -9.36 14.12
N PRO A 136 14.53 -10.37 14.72
CA PRO A 136 14.76 -11.66 14.07
C PRO A 136 13.45 -12.29 13.58
N ALA A 137 13.48 -12.86 12.38
CA ALA A 137 12.34 -13.61 11.85
C ALA A 137 12.01 -14.82 12.74
N PRO A 138 10.73 -15.19 12.88
CA PRO A 138 10.35 -16.45 13.52
C PRO A 138 11.04 -17.64 12.87
N ALA A 139 11.42 -18.64 13.67
CA ALA A 139 11.99 -19.87 13.13
C ALA A 139 10.93 -20.60 12.29
N PRO A 140 11.29 -21.14 11.11
CA PRO A 140 10.34 -21.89 10.29
C PRO A 140 9.82 -23.09 11.08
N THR A 141 8.49 -23.18 11.22
CA THR A 141 7.83 -24.35 11.80
C THR A 141 7.84 -25.46 10.75
N ASN A 142 8.64 -26.49 11.00
CA ASN A 142 8.83 -27.66 10.12
C ASN A 142 7.78 -28.75 10.42
#